data_AF-A0A5N5FYL7-F1
#
_entry.id   AF-A0A5N5FYL7-F1
#
_cell.length_a   1.000
_cell.length_b   1.000
_cell.length_c   1.000
_cell.angle_alpha   90.00
_cell.angle_beta   90.00
_cell.angle_gamma   90.00
#
_symmetry.space_group_name_H-M   'P 1'
#
loop_
_entity.id
_entity.type
_entity.pdbx_description
1 polymer ?
#
loop_
_entity_poly.entity_id
_entity_poly.type
_entity_poly.pdbx_seq_one_letter_code
_entity_poly.pdbx_strand_id
1 'polypeptide(L)' 'MPGKNSKTSAVAEEAEEVAGASPRIKLADGRHLAYRESGVPKNKANYKIIMVHGFGSSKEMSFLAPQASRFDSIACIEKL' A
#
# COMPACT_ATOMS: atom_id res chain seq x y z
N MET A 1 43.15 -7.07 -8.66
CA MET A 1 41.94 -6.38 -9.16
C MET A 1 40.94 -6.32 -8.01
N PRO A 2 40.53 -5.15 -7.52
CA PRO A 2 39.59 -5.06 -6.41
C PRO A 2 38.16 -5.37 -6.90
N GLY A 3 37.55 -6.39 -6.27
CA GLY A 3 36.17 -6.80 -6.47
C GLY A 3 35.20 -5.71 -5.98
N LYS A 4 34.23 -5.37 -6.81
CA LYS A 4 33.14 -4.45 -6.47
C LYS A 4 32.02 -5.28 -5.85
N ASN A 5 31.87 -5.18 -4.53
CA ASN A 5 30.83 -5.88 -3.81
C ASN A 5 29.50 -5.15 -4.06
N SER A 6 28.54 -5.92 -4.56
CA SER A 6 27.21 -5.50 -4.99
C SER A 6 26.41 -4.87 -3.87
N LYS A 7 25.84 -3.71 -4.17
CA LYS A 7 24.75 -3.04 -3.48
C LYS A 7 23.61 -4.04 -3.24
N THR A 8 23.34 -4.40 -1.99
CA THR A 8 22.12 -5.11 -1.60
C THR A 8 20.94 -4.16 -1.80
N SER A 9 20.30 -4.25 -2.96
CA SER A 9 18.98 -3.70 -3.20
C SER A 9 17.97 -4.54 -2.41
N ALA A 10 17.34 -3.91 -1.42
CA ALA A 10 16.17 -4.45 -0.73
C ALA A 10 15.10 -4.76 -1.77
N VAL A 11 14.86 -6.05 -1.99
CA VAL A 11 13.84 -6.53 -2.91
C VAL A 11 12.52 -6.51 -2.16
N ALA A 12 11.76 -5.44 -2.37
CA ALA A 12 10.32 -5.43 -2.14
C ALA A 12 9.65 -6.01 -3.41
N GLU A 13 9.82 -7.31 -3.59
CA GLU A 13 9.08 -8.19 -4.49
C GLU A 13 7.99 -8.85 -3.61
N GLU A 14 6.70 -8.94 -3.93
CA GLU A 14 6.04 -8.95 -5.23
C GLU A 14 4.61 -8.36 -5.09
N ALA A 15 4.32 -7.32 -5.85
CA ALA A 15 2.95 -7.05 -6.28
C ALA A 15 2.87 -7.59 -7.71
N GLU A 16 2.28 -8.76 -7.85
CA GLU A 16 1.96 -9.36 -9.15
C GLU A 16 1.10 -8.36 -9.95
N GLU A 17 1.68 -7.81 -11.01
CA GLU A 17 1.02 -6.95 -12.02
C GLU A 17 0.06 -7.81 -12.85
N VAL A 18 -1.12 -8.11 -12.30
CA VAL A 18 -2.29 -8.50 -13.09
C VAL A 18 -3.12 -7.24 -13.26
N ALA A 19 -3.28 -6.79 -14.52
CA ALA A 19 -3.88 -5.52 -14.97
C ALA A 19 -5.40 -5.37 -14.68
N GLY A 20 -5.83 -5.72 -13.47
CA GLY A 20 -7.19 -5.63 -12.95
C GLY A 20 -7.33 -6.08 -11.49
N ALA A 21 -6.25 -6.54 -10.84
CA ALA A 21 -6.28 -6.95 -9.44
C ALA A 21 -5.71 -5.85 -8.54
N SER A 22 -6.50 -5.40 -7.56
CA SER A 22 -5.99 -4.46 -6.55
C SER A 22 -4.88 -5.13 -5.72
N PRO A 23 -3.93 -4.35 -5.18
CA PRO A 23 -2.78 -4.91 -4.49
C PRO A 23 -3.19 -5.72 -3.26
N ARG A 24 -2.36 -6.71 -2.91
CA ARG A 24 -2.63 -7.71 -1.88
C ARG A 24 -1.47 -7.84 -0.91
N ILE A 25 -1.77 -8.12 0.35
CA ILE A 25 -0.80 -8.46 1.39
C ILE A 25 -1.05 -9.92 1.79
N LYS A 26 0.01 -10.74 1.78
CA LYS A 26 -0.05 -12.09 2.33
C LYS A 26 0.04 -12.04 3.84
N LEU A 27 -0.97 -12.58 4.51
CA LEU A 27 -1.01 -12.72 5.96
C LEU A 27 -0.16 -13.92 6.40
N ALA A 28 0.17 -13.99 7.69
CA ALA A 28 0.98 -15.07 8.25
C ALA A 28 0.33 -16.47 8.08
N ASP A 29 -1.00 -16.53 8.00
CA ASP A 29 -1.78 -17.74 7.76
C ASP A 29 -1.89 -18.11 6.27
N GLY A 30 -1.26 -17.34 5.38
CA GLY A 30 -1.25 -17.57 3.94
C GLY A 30 -2.41 -16.96 3.16
N ARG A 31 -3.40 -16.33 3.82
CA ARG A 31 -4.49 -15.65 3.12
C ARG A 31 -4.04 -14.31 2.53
N HIS A 32 -4.75 -13.84 1.50
CA HIS A 32 -4.46 -12.56 0.83
C HIS A 32 -5.48 -11.50 1.21
N LEU A 33 -5.02 -10.46 1.89
CA LEU A 33 -5.82 -9.28 2.19
C LEU A 33 -5.65 -8.26 1.07
N ALA A 34 -6.73 -7.97 0.36
CA ALA A 34 -6.69 -6.94 -0.67
C ALA A 34 -6.81 -5.55 -0.04
N TYR A 35 -6.22 -4.56 -0.69
CA TYR A 35 -6.29 -3.18 -0.25
C TYR A 35 -6.22 -2.22 -1.44
N ARG A 36 -6.45 -0.94 -1.16
CA ARG A 36 -6.28 0.18 -2.07
C ARG A 36 -5.47 1.26 -1.36
N GLU A 37 -4.54 1.90 -2.07
CA GLU A 37 -3.78 3.05 -1.53
C GLU A 37 -4.20 4.32 -2.26
N SER A 38 -4.26 5.42 -1.53
CA SER A 38 -4.46 6.77 -2.04
C SER A 38 -3.62 7.79 -1.26
N GLY A 39 -3.42 8.98 -1.82
CA GLY A 39 -2.49 9.99 -1.29
C GLY A 39 -1.05 9.71 -1.72
N VAL A 40 -0.08 9.99 -0.85
CA VAL A 40 1.33 9.71 -1.15
C VAL A 40 1.67 8.24 -0.90
N PRO A 41 2.69 7.68 -1.59
CA PRO A 41 3.12 6.30 -1.36
C PRO A 41 3.46 6.06 0.12
N LYS A 42 3.03 4.93 0.68
CA LYS A 42 3.21 4.59 2.11
C LYS A 42 4.66 4.67 2.61
N ASN A 43 5.66 4.53 1.75
CA ASN A 43 7.07 4.59 2.11
C ASN A 43 7.59 6.03 2.25
N LYS A 44 6.83 7.02 1.76
CA LYS A 44 7.14 8.45 1.79
C LYS A 44 6.21 9.23 2.72
N ALA A 45 5.21 8.57 3.30
CA ALA A 45 4.24 9.18 4.18
C ALA A 45 4.78 9.31 5.61
N ASN A 46 4.59 10.49 6.22
CA ASN A 46 4.80 10.69 7.66
C ASN A 46 3.69 10.03 8.47
N TYR A 47 2.48 9.99 7.91
CA TYR A 47 1.30 9.43 8.57
C TYR A 47 0.60 8.42 7.66
N LYS A 48 0.18 7.29 8.24
CA LYS A 48 -0.51 6.21 7.54
C LYS A 48 -1.88 6.01 8.18
N ILE A 49 -2.93 6.20 7.41
CA ILE A 49 -4.31 5.97 7.84
C ILE A 49 -4.75 4.61 7.30
N ILE A 50 -5.13 3.69 8.18
CA ILE A 50 -5.67 2.38 7.81
C ILE A 50 -7.18 2.41 8.03
N MET A 51 -7.94 2.21 6.95
CA MET A 51 -9.40 2.17 7.00
C MET A 51 -9.86 0.71 7.03
N VAL A 52 -10.66 0.38 8.04
CA VAL A 52 -11.33 -0.92 8.20
C VAL A 52 -12.82 -0.68 8.08
N HIS A 53 -13.47 -1.34 7.13
CA HIS A 53 -14.89 -1.19 6.91
C HIS A 53 -15.71 -2.23 7.70
N GLY A 54 -16.99 -1.92 7.90
CA GLY A 54 -17.94 -2.84 8.51
C GLY A 54 -18.35 -4.00 7.58
N PHE A 55 -19.21 -4.86 8.12
CA PHE A 55 -19.82 -5.96 7.38
C PHE A 55 -20.63 -5.45 6.17
N GLY A 56 -20.50 -6.12 5.02
CA GLY A 56 -21.21 -5.75 3.79
C GLY A 56 -20.59 -4.60 2.99
N SER A 57 -19.45 -4.06 3.43
CA SER A 57 -18.68 -3.04 2.70
C SER A 57 -17.40 -3.63 2.10
N SER A 58 -16.62 -2.79 1.42
CA SER A 58 -15.35 -3.17 0.78
C SER A 58 -14.34 -2.03 0.83
N LYS A 59 -13.10 -2.32 0.44
CA LYS A 59 -12.03 -1.34 0.24
C LYS A 59 -12.35 -0.23 -0.78
N GLU A 60 -13.45 -0.32 -1.53
CA GLU A 60 -13.82 0.69 -2.54
C GLU A 60 -14.62 1.86 -1.94
N MET A 61 -14.77 1.90 -0.62
CA MET A 61 -15.38 3.03 0.06
C MET A 61 -14.47 4.25 -0.04
N SER A 62 -14.85 5.22 -0.88
CA SER A 62 -14.07 6.43 -1.08
C SER A 62 -13.99 7.28 0.20
N PHE A 63 -12.86 7.25 0.89
CA PHE A 63 -12.60 8.24 1.93
C PHE A 63 -12.23 9.58 1.29
N LEU A 64 -13.09 10.59 1.45
CA LEU A 64 -12.84 11.96 1.01
C LEU A 64 -11.85 12.66 1.96
N ALA A 65 -10.61 12.15 2.00
CA ALA A 65 -9.51 12.94 2.54
C ALA A 65 -9.32 14.16 1.63
N PRO A 66 -9.23 15.39 2.18
CA PRO A 66 -8.91 16.54 1.36
C PRO A 66 -7.57 16.29 0.65
N GLN A 67 -7.56 16.22 -0.67
CA GLN A 67 -6.34 16.09 -1.49
C GLN A 67 -5.61 17.43 -1.63
N ALA A 68 -5.99 18.44 -0.82
CA ALA A 68 -5.36 19.74 -0.83
C ALA A 68 -3.88 19.60 -0.50
N SER A 69 -3.05 20.45 -1.11
CA SER A 69 -1.57 20.51 -1.05
C SER A 69 -0.94 20.62 0.35
N ARG A 70 -1.70 20.37 1.42
CA ARG A 70 -1.24 20.26 2.80
C ARG A 70 -1.13 18.80 3.26
N PHE A 71 -1.60 17.85 2.47
CA PHE A 71 -1.61 16.41 2.78
C PHE A 71 -0.55 15.60 2.03
N ASP A 72 0.53 16.25 1.59
CA ASP A 72 1.67 15.65 0.86
C ASP A 72 2.49 14.64 1.69
N SER A 73 2.01 14.29 2.88
CA SER A 73 2.67 13.33 3.77
C SER A 73 1.74 12.28 4.35
N ILE A 74 0.50 12.17 3.86
CA ILE A 74 -0.46 11.15 4.29
C ILE A 74 -0.66 10.08 3.22
N ALA A 75 -0.52 8.82 3.64
CA ALA A 75 -0.97 7.66 2.88
C ALA A 75 -2.27 7.13 3.49
N CYS A 76 -3.30 6.98 2.67
CA CYS A 76 -4.54 6.31 3.05
C CYS A 76 -4.53 4.90 2.46
N ILE A 77 -4.81 3.89 3.30
CA ILE A 77 -4.82 2.48 2.93
C ILE A 77 -6.16 1.89 3.33
N GLU A 78 -6.99 1.60 2.35
CA GLU A 78 -8.32 0.99 2.51
C GLU A 78 -8.19 -0.52 2.36
N LYS A 79 -8.51 -1.28 3.41
CA LYS A 79 -8.44 -2.75 3.39
C LYS A 79 -9.81 -3.34 3.10
N LEU A 80 -9.80 -4.53 2.47
CA LEU A 80 -10.97 -5.38 2.21
C LEU A 80 -11.40 -6.15 3.46
#